data_AF-A0A067PT26-F1
#
_entry.id   AF-A0A067PT26-F1
#
_cell.length_a   1.000
_cell.length_b   1.000
_cell.length_c   1.000
_cell.angle_alpha   90.00
_cell.angle_beta   90.00
_cell.angle_gamma   90.00
#
_symmetry.space_group_name_H-M   'P 1'
#
loop_
_entity.id
_entity.type
_entity.pdbx_description
1 polymer ?
#
loop_
_entity_poly.entity_id
_entity_poly.type
_entity_poly.pdbx_seq_one_letter_code
_entity_poly.pdbx_strand_id
1 'polypeptide(L)'
;MGLNFPLPSARALNRPFVAAFILFTLTQPTVARIPLDQCLLNITNLPFGTVGGTDVFGNPVSNISEAVGVTYDLCNSACGTGAEPFDASVFSQQFSAWLLPYLALASQLPFGAHSIGDNLSSVLLILGSPAIAAYSLALTVLNSRWIARRWRDLRITYPNSGRALRVLSSLQHAPIQITTDDGLLAALVCLPENDEWWNEMVERLDYTYTWTISTASSLLWVAAAYWLTVVDSIHSLAANIESNGQGPGSLWLWLVPIVAGWLQLSPKCDSQKLQDALVKSNRIAYSAVGGHPEKAGIFSDERGITVDGSRKGALTRDQERAPPVFFYARFFSWVQAAEEVTAAFQGASEKARRHIPVEAILREEAYLKGYRPTSSRSENSWRGDGVLPDYRRGSVRQLLAYCDPGNQEVYPRSRWGPDVLWRVGIASLVALGLQWGTTGAAIMIAYNTPTVGLGCRSGAYVLYGVAATVVWILLVTSSVLAHYAYPDSHLSHSVPTSRAAALFSVLLRRMGKILATLNAIWLILACLFQFSNVFNRCWCDSSRIGLGGRAYVVLDPTEILPTMENWWIAGVALASSCSFLFFAFVGMLNDIKY
;
A
#
# COMPACT_ATOMS: atom_id res chain seq x y z
N MET A 1 15.47 3.55 41.02
CA MET A 1 14.33 2.69 41.39
C MET A 1 13.50 2.44 40.14
N GLY A 2 13.70 1.28 39.52
CA GLY A 2 13.05 0.89 38.27
C GLY A 2 11.72 0.19 38.57
N LEU A 3 10.62 0.76 38.07
CA LEU A 3 9.32 0.10 38.05
C LEU A 3 9.21 -0.71 36.76
N ASN A 4 9.55 -2.00 36.85
CA ASN A 4 9.23 -3.00 35.84
C ASN A 4 7.75 -3.37 35.94
N PHE A 5 6.94 -2.88 35.00
CA PHE A 5 5.63 -3.48 34.74
C PHE A 5 5.80 -4.61 33.71
N PRO A 6 5.39 -5.86 34.02
CA PRO A 6 5.38 -6.91 33.04
C PRO A 6 4.29 -6.62 32.00
N LEU A 7 4.71 -6.46 30.75
CA LEU A 7 3.82 -6.43 29.58
C LEU A 7 3.15 -7.80 29.41
N PRO A 8 1.81 -7.89 29.31
CA PRO A 8 1.18 -9.15 28.96
C PRO A 8 1.53 -9.53 27.52
N SER A 9 1.96 -10.78 27.33
CA SER A 9 2.31 -11.32 26.01
C SER A 9 1.08 -11.29 25.08
N ALA A 10 1.25 -10.72 23.89
CA ALA A 10 0.21 -10.58 22.87
C ALA A 10 -0.27 -11.92 22.24
N ARG A 11 0.11 -13.08 22.81
CA ARG A 11 -0.29 -14.41 22.31
C ARG A 11 -1.59 -14.94 22.91
N ALA A 12 -2.13 -14.32 23.96
CA ALA A 12 -3.30 -14.86 24.68
C ALA A 12 -4.67 -14.33 24.19
N LEU A 13 -4.72 -13.26 23.37
CA LEU A 13 -5.99 -12.57 23.08
C LEU A 13 -6.78 -13.07 21.86
N ASN A 14 -6.19 -13.91 20.99
CA ASN A 14 -6.80 -14.25 19.70
C ASN A 14 -7.68 -15.51 19.70
N ARG A 15 -7.58 -16.38 20.71
CA ARG A 15 -8.36 -17.63 20.78
C ARG A 15 -9.81 -17.49 21.28
N PRO A 16 -10.13 -16.65 22.29
CA PRO A 16 -11.50 -16.59 22.80
C PRO A 16 -12.46 -15.80 21.89
N PHE A 17 -11.98 -14.82 21.12
CA PHE A 17 -12.84 -14.00 20.25
C PHE A 17 -13.35 -14.77 19.02
N VAL A 18 -12.51 -15.57 18.36
CA VAL A 18 -12.92 -16.37 17.19
C VAL A 18 -13.87 -17.51 17.61
N ALA A 19 -13.61 -18.14 18.75
CA ALA A 19 -14.49 -19.18 19.30
C ALA A 19 -15.84 -18.60 19.78
N ALA A 20 -15.84 -17.44 20.44
CA ALA A 20 -17.07 -16.74 20.82
C ALA A 20 -17.88 -16.27 19.60
N PHE A 21 -17.21 -15.92 18.51
CA PHE A 21 -17.86 -15.47 17.28
C PHE A 21 -18.51 -16.61 16.49
N ILE A 22 -17.84 -17.76 16.38
CA ILE A 22 -18.42 -18.99 15.81
C ILE A 22 -19.60 -19.46 16.67
N LEU A 23 -19.48 -19.37 18.01
CA LEU A 23 -20.61 -19.64 18.91
C LEU A 23 -21.77 -18.67 18.68
N PHE A 24 -21.52 -17.36 18.52
CA PHE A 24 -22.57 -16.36 18.33
C PHE A 24 -23.32 -16.52 17.01
N THR A 25 -22.65 -17.01 15.96
CA THR A 25 -23.30 -17.36 14.68
C THR A 25 -24.10 -18.66 14.75
N LEU A 26 -23.75 -19.58 15.65
CA LEU A 26 -24.46 -20.86 15.83
C LEU A 26 -25.62 -20.78 16.84
N THR A 27 -25.75 -19.69 17.60
CA THR A 27 -26.77 -19.53 18.65
C THR A 27 -27.81 -18.46 18.31
N GLN A 28 -28.26 -18.34 17.06
CA GLN A 28 -29.53 -17.69 16.79
C GLN A 28 -30.65 -18.70 17.07
N PRO A 29 -31.64 -18.39 17.93
CA PRO A 29 -32.77 -19.27 18.16
C PRO A 29 -33.50 -19.49 16.83
N THR A 30 -33.65 -20.75 16.43
CA THR A 30 -34.48 -21.18 15.30
C THR A 30 -35.95 -21.00 15.69
N VAL A 31 -36.41 -19.76 15.75
CA VAL A 31 -37.83 -19.46 15.62
C VAL A 31 -38.10 -19.52 14.12
N ALA A 32 -38.93 -20.47 13.69
CA ALA A 32 -39.41 -20.53 12.30
C ALA A 32 -40.05 -19.17 11.97
N ARG A 33 -39.31 -18.30 11.30
CA ARG A 33 -39.79 -17.02 10.79
C ARG A 33 -40.13 -17.21 9.32
N ILE A 34 -41.27 -16.65 8.94
CA ILE A 34 -41.68 -16.52 7.54
C ILE A 34 -40.60 -15.65 6.84
N PRO A 35 -40.11 -16.05 5.65
CA PRO A 35 -39.27 -15.21 4.80
C PRO A 35 -39.84 -13.79 4.66
N LEU A 36 -38.98 -12.75 4.64
CA LEU A 36 -39.44 -11.37 4.71
C LEU A 36 -40.25 -11.02 3.47
N ASP A 37 -39.83 -11.49 2.29
CA ASP A 37 -40.56 -11.38 1.03
C ASP A 37 -41.99 -11.96 1.14
N GLN A 38 -42.14 -13.16 1.69
CA GLN A 38 -43.44 -13.78 1.93
C GLN A 38 -44.27 -13.00 2.95
N CYS A 39 -43.63 -12.44 3.98
CA CYS A 39 -44.32 -11.59 4.93
C CYS A 39 -44.82 -10.29 4.30
N LEU A 40 -43.99 -9.61 3.52
CA LEU A 40 -44.33 -8.38 2.81
C LEU A 40 -45.48 -8.62 1.81
N LEU A 41 -45.48 -9.75 1.09
CA LEU A 41 -46.60 -10.18 0.24
C LEU A 41 -47.88 -10.47 1.03
N ASN A 42 -47.78 -10.90 2.29
CA ASN A 42 -48.95 -11.08 3.13
C ASN A 42 -49.52 -9.75 3.62
N ILE A 43 -48.69 -8.71 3.80
CA ILE A 43 -49.15 -7.36 4.17
C ILE A 43 -50.07 -6.77 3.09
N THR A 44 -49.76 -7.00 1.81
CA THR A 44 -50.61 -6.54 0.69
C THR A 44 -51.91 -7.32 0.53
N ASN A 45 -51.94 -8.59 0.96
CA ASN A 45 -53.09 -9.50 0.79
C ASN A 45 -54.03 -9.60 2.01
N LEU A 46 -53.64 -9.06 3.17
CA LEU A 46 -54.41 -9.11 4.41
C LEU A 46 -54.97 -7.72 4.79
N PRO A 47 -56.05 -7.62 5.59
CA PRO A 47 -56.65 -6.36 5.97
C PRO A 47 -55.88 -5.72 7.13
N PHE A 48 -54.58 -5.42 6.94
CA PHE A 48 -53.80 -4.63 7.89
C PHE A 48 -54.11 -3.13 7.71
N GLY A 49 -55.40 -2.75 7.81
CA GLY A 49 -55.86 -1.37 7.83
C GLY A 49 -55.44 -0.50 6.62
N THR A 50 -55.75 0.79 6.70
CA THR A 50 -55.38 1.83 5.72
C THR A 50 -54.10 2.59 6.11
N VAL A 51 -53.44 2.20 7.20
CA VAL A 51 -52.42 3.03 7.86
C VAL A 51 -51.05 2.40 7.70
N GLY A 52 -50.10 3.17 7.17
CA GLY A 52 -48.69 2.78 7.08
C GLY A 52 -48.20 2.40 5.68
N GLY A 53 -49.04 2.49 4.64
CA GLY A 53 -48.58 2.43 3.26
C GLY A 53 -47.81 3.70 2.85
N THR A 54 -46.82 3.55 1.97
CA THR A 54 -46.00 4.66 1.46
C THR A 54 -45.83 4.62 -0.06
N ASP A 55 -45.56 5.78 -0.67
CA ASP A 55 -45.08 5.90 -2.05
C ASP A 55 -43.60 5.48 -2.16
N VAL A 56 -43.04 5.57 -3.37
CA VAL A 56 -41.63 5.25 -3.68
C VAL A 56 -40.61 6.11 -2.93
N PHE A 57 -41.02 7.25 -2.37
CA PHE A 57 -40.19 8.18 -1.62
C PHE A 57 -40.40 8.07 -0.10
N GLY A 58 -41.22 7.13 0.36
CA GLY A 58 -41.55 6.94 1.77
C GLY A 58 -42.60 7.93 2.31
N ASN A 59 -43.32 8.65 1.44
CA ASN A 59 -44.43 9.51 1.89
C ASN A 59 -45.69 8.66 2.12
N PRO A 60 -46.48 8.93 3.17
CA PRO A 60 -47.69 8.16 3.44
C PRO A 60 -48.70 8.26 2.29
N VAL A 61 -49.32 7.14 1.91
CA VAL A 61 -50.45 7.10 0.98
C VAL A 61 -51.75 6.81 1.72
N SER A 62 -52.86 7.33 1.19
CA SER A 62 -54.19 7.19 1.79
C SER A 62 -54.79 5.79 1.65
N ASN A 63 -54.35 5.02 0.66
CA ASN A 63 -54.83 3.67 0.39
C ASN A 63 -53.65 2.70 0.24
N ILE A 64 -53.64 1.61 1.02
CA ILE A 64 -52.54 0.65 1.04
C ILE A 64 -52.45 -0.15 -0.26
N SER A 65 -53.55 -0.28 -1.00
CA SER A 65 -53.56 -0.95 -2.31
C SER A 65 -52.79 -0.18 -3.39
N GLU A 66 -52.52 1.10 -3.16
CA GLU A 66 -51.72 1.97 -4.05
C GLU A 66 -50.29 2.16 -3.51
N ALA A 67 -49.95 1.50 -2.40
CA ALA A 67 -48.67 1.66 -1.75
C ALA A 67 -47.57 0.85 -2.45
N VAL A 68 -46.45 1.51 -2.75
CA VAL A 68 -45.25 0.85 -3.28
C VAL A 68 -44.32 0.39 -2.14
N GLY A 69 -44.53 0.91 -0.93
CA GLY A 69 -43.84 0.49 0.27
C GLY A 69 -44.70 0.57 1.54
N VAL A 70 -44.12 0.20 2.67
CA VAL A 70 -44.74 0.27 3.99
C VAL A 70 -43.79 0.88 5.01
N THR A 71 -44.32 1.61 5.99
CA THR A 71 -43.54 2.15 7.10
C THR A 71 -42.81 1.06 7.88
N TYR A 72 -41.65 1.41 8.45
CA TYR A 72 -40.90 0.51 9.34
C TYR A 72 -41.76 -0.06 10.47
N ASP A 73 -42.62 0.76 11.08
CA ASP A 73 -43.45 0.33 12.21
C ASP A 73 -44.49 -0.72 11.78
N LEU A 74 -45.09 -0.56 10.59
CA LEU A 74 -45.99 -1.57 10.01
C LEU A 74 -45.24 -2.87 9.70
N CYS A 75 -44.09 -2.80 9.02
CA CYS A 75 -43.25 -3.97 8.74
C CYS A 75 -42.87 -4.70 10.02
N ASN A 76 -42.43 -3.97 11.04
CA ASN A 76 -42.00 -4.55 12.31
C ASN A 76 -43.17 -5.20 13.08
N SER A 77 -44.37 -4.61 13.00
CA SER A 77 -45.57 -5.17 13.62
C SER A 77 -46.08 -6.45 12.93
N ALA A 78 -45.94 -6.53 11.61
CA ALA A 78 -46.43 -7.65 10.81
C ALA A 78 -45.39 -8.80 10.70
N CYS A 79 -44.13 -8.46 10.48
CA CYS A 79 -43.04 -9.41 10.21
C CYS A 79 -42.09 -9.63 11.40
N GLY A 80 -42.15 -8.78 12.42
CA GLY A 80 -41.28 -8.85 13.59
C GLY A 80 -39.92 -8.20 13.40
N THR A 81 -39.12 -8.22 14.47
CA THR A 81 -37.88 -7.43 14.59
C THR A 81 -36.60 -8.10 14.07
N GLY A 82 -36.62 -9.40 13.82
CA GLY A 82 -35.37 -10.13 13.57
C GLY A 82 -35.17 -10.54 12.13
N ALA A 83 -33.98 -11.09 11.88
CA ALA A 83 -33.55 -11.47 10.53
C ALA A 83 -34.38 -12.64 9.97
N GLU A 84 -34.38 -12.69 8.64
CA GLU A 84 -34.76 -13.86 7.88
C GLU A 84 -33.96 -15.10 8.30
N PRO A 85 -34.53 -16.31 8.11
CA PRO A 85 -33.79 -17.54 8.27
C PRO A 85 -32.55 -17.61 7.36
N PHE A 86 -31.50 -18.25 7.87
CA PHE A 86 -30.32 -18.56 7.07
C PHE A 86 -30.67 -19.52 5.93
N ASP A 87 -30.33 -19.15 4.70
CA ASP A 87 -30.41 -20.02 3.53
C ASP A 87 -29.00 -20.44 3.09
N ALA A 88 -28.70 -21.73 3.23
CA ALA A 88 -27.39 -22.29 2.89
C ALA A 88 -27.09 -22.22 1.38
N SER A 89 -28.12 -22.31 0.53
CA SER A 89 -27.97 -22.27 -0.93
C SER A 89 -27.62 -20.86 -1.40
N VAL A 90 -28.36 -19.86 -0.92
CA VAL A 90 -28.11 -18.43 -1.20
C VAL A 90 -26.74 -18.03 -0.66
N PHE A 91 -26.42 -18.38 0.59
CA PHE A 91 -25.12 -18.09 1.17
C PHE A 91 -23.97 -18.66 0.32
N SER A 92 -24.06 -19.94 -0.05
CA SER A 92 -22.99 -20.62 -0.80
C SER A 92 -22.80 -20.01 -2.18
N GLN A 93 -23.90 -19.66 -2.86
CA GLN A 93 -23.86 -19.00 -4.16
C GLN A 93 -23.21 -17.61 -4.06
N GLN A 94 -23.69 -16.76 -3.14
CA GLN A 94 -23.19 -15.39 -3.01
C GLN A 94 -21.72 -15.36 -2.52
N PHE A 95 -21.37 -16.21 -1.55
CA PHE A 95 -20.00 -16.33 -1.06
C PHE A 95 -19.03 -16.76 -2.16
N SER A 96 -19.40 -17.79 -2.93
CA SER A 96 -18.55 -18.34 -3.99
C SER A 96 -18.37 -17.39 -5.17
N ALA A 97 -19.41 -16.61 -5.49
CA ALA A 97 -19.37 -15.66 -6.59
C ALA A 97 -18.66 -14.35 -6.21
N TRP A 98 -18.95 -13.77 -5.04
CA TRP A 98 -18.60 -12.38 -4.74
C TRP A 98 -17.47 -12.19 -3.73
N LEU A 99 -17.08 -13.22 -2.98
CA LEU A 99 -16.04 -13.10 -1.95
C LEU A 99 -14.89 -14.08 -2.16
N LEU A 100 -15.19 -15.35 -2.45
CA LEU A 100 -14.17 -16.40 -2.59
C LEU A 100 -13.07 -16.06 -3.60
N PRO A 101 -13.35 -15.49 -4.80
CA PRO A 101 -12.30 -15.10 -5.74
C PRO A 101 -11.35 -14.06 -5.17
N TYR A 102 -11.86 -13.09 -4.39
CA TYR A 102 -11.05 -12.06 -3.76
C TYR A 102 -10.23 -12.58 -2.58
N LEU A 103 -10.76 -13.54 -1.81
CA LEU A 103 -9.97 -14.23 -0.79
C LEU A 103 -8.81 -15.02 -1.40
N ALA A 104 -9.07 -15.70 -2.52
CA ALA A 104 -8.02 -16.37 -3.29
C ALA A 104 -6.99 -15.36 -3.82
N LEU A 105 -7.42 -14.19 -4.31
CA LEU A 105 -6.51 -13.14 -4.75
C LEU A 105 -5.71 -12.51 -3.60
N ALA A 106 -6.32 -12.36 -2.41
CA ALA A 106 -5.62 -11.85 -1.23
C ALA A 106 -4.48 -12.78 -0.80
N SER A 107 -4.59 -14.08 -1.07
CA SER A 107 -3.50 -15.04 -0.88
C SER A 107 -2.32 -14.86 -1.84
N GLN A 108 -2.49 -14.06 -2.90
CA GLN A 108 -1.44 -13.72 -3.86
C GLN A 108 -0.72 -12.40 -3.51
N LEU A 109 -1.09 -11.73 -2.42
CA LEU A 109 -0.38 -10.54 -1.97
C LEU A 109 1.09 -10.88 -1.67
N PRO A 110 2.05 -9.99 -2.01
CA PRO A 110 3.47 -10.26 -1.81
C PRO A 110 3.80 -10.41 -0.32
N PHE A 111 4.14 -11.64 0.07
CA PHE A 111 4.64 -11.96 1.40
C PHE A 111 6.16 -12.06 1.36
N GLY A 112 6.84 -11.26 2.19
CA GLY A 112 8.30 -11.21 2.22
C GLY A 112 8.86 -11.02 3.62
N ALA A 113 8.03 -11.14 4.67
CA ALA A 113 8.51 -10.96 6.02
C ALA A 113 9.17 -12.22 6.59
N HIS A 114 10.18 -12.03 7.44
CA HIS A 114 10.87 -13.11 8.15
C HIS A 114 9.97 -13.88 9.12
N SER A 115 8.83 -13.30 9.55
CA SER A 115 7.94 -13.90 10.53
C SER A 115 6.50 -14.01 10.02
N ILE A 116 5.81 -15.09 10.42
CA ILE A 116 4.38 -15.30 10.13
C ILE A 116 3.54 -14.12 10.65
N GLY A 117 3.89 -13.58 11.81
CA GLY A 117 3.16 -12.46 12.42
C GLY A 117 3.26 -11.18 11.59
N ASP A 118 4.40 -10.92 10.96
CA ASP A 118 4.57 -9.75 10.10
C ASP A 118 3.82 -9.91 8.78
N ASN A 119 3.80 -11.12 8.20
CA ASN A 119 2.98 -11.44 7.03
C ASN A 119 1.49 -11.27 7.34
N LEU A 120 0.99 -11.81 8.45
CA LEU A 120 -0.39 -11.60 8.90
C LEU A 120 -0.70 -10.12 9.09
N SER A 121 0.20 -9.37 9.73
CA SER A 121 0.01 -7.93 9.91
C SER A 121 -0.05 -7.16 8.60
N SER A 122 0.67 -7.61 7.56
CA SER A 122 0.62 -7.00 6.23
C SER A 122 -0.73 -7.23 5.55
N VAL A 123 -1.27 -8.47 5.62
CA VAL A 123 -2.61 -8.79 5.09
C VAL A 123 -3.68 -7.95 5.79
N LEU A 124 -3.67 -7.94 7.12
CA LEU A 124 -4.64 -7.16 7.91
C LEU A 124 -4.56 -5.66 7.61
N LEU A 125 -3.36 -5.15 7.36
CA LEU A 125 -3.17 -3.75 7.00
C LEU A 125 -3.71 -3.43 5.59
N ILE A 126 -3.49 -4.33 4.63
CA ILE A 126 -3.97 -4.18 3.25
C ILE A 126 -5.51 -4.28 3.21
N LEU A 127 -6.08 -5.31 3.84
CA LEU A 127 -7.54 -5.49 3.91
C LEU A 127 -8.22 -4.40 4.75
N GLY A 128 -7.56 -3.94 5.82
CA GLY A 128 -8.11 -2.92 6.71
C GLY A 128 -8.02 -1.50 6.16
N SER A 129 -7.14 -1.25 5.19
CA SER A 129 -6.99 0.04 4.52
C SER A 129 -6.44 -0.13 3.10
N PRO A 130 -7.31 -0.26 2.09
CA PRO A 130 -6.86 -0.27 0.70
C PRO A 130 -6.13 1.02 0.32
N ALA A 131 -6.47 2.17 0.94
CA ALA A 131 -5.71 3.41 0.76
C ALA A 131 -4.23 3.27 1.16
N ILE A 132 -3.87 2.65 2.29
CA ILE A 132 -2.44 2.54 2.65
C ILE A 132 -1.68 1.60 1.72
N ALA A 133 -2.33 0.55 1.23
CA ALA A 133 -1.76 -0.37 0.25
C ALA A 133 -1.53 0.31 -1.10
N ALA A 134 -2.56 0.99 -1.63
CA ALA A 134 -2.49 1.75 -2.88
C ALA A 134 -1.49 2.92 -2.79
N TYR A 135 -1.45 3.62 -1.65
CA TYR A 135 -0.51 4.71 -1.38
C TYR A 135 0.94 4.22 -1.42
N SER A 136 1.22 3.08 -0.77
CA SER A 136 2.57 2.49 -0.76
C SER A 136 3.02 2.07 -2.16
N LEU A 137 2.10 1.49 -2.95
CA LEU A 137 2.34 1.11 -4.35
C LEU A 137 2.60 2.33 -5.23
N ALA A 138 1.74 3.35 -5.14
CA ALA A 138 1.89 4.59 -5.88
C ALA A 138 3.21 5.30 -5.56
N LEU A 139 3.60 5.37 -4.29
CA LEU A 139 4.90 5.93 -3.89
C LEU A 139 6.08 5.16 -4.50
N THR A 140 5.99 3.84 -4.62
CA THR A 140 7.09 3.01 -5.13
C THR A 140 7.35 3.31 -6.61
N VAL A 141 6.30 3.40 -7.43
CA VAL A 141 6.45 3.75 -8.86
C VAL A 141 6.87 5.21 -9.05
N LEU A 142 6.32 6.12 -8.25
CA LEU A 142 6.70 7.54 -8.28
C LEU A 142 8.16 7.75 -7.90
N ASN A 143 8.67 7.00 -6.92
CA ASN A 143 10.06 7.07 -6.49
C ASN A 143 11.04 6.56 -7.55
N SER A 144 10.71 5.43 -8.18
CA SER A 144 11.47 4.88 -9.29
C SER A 144 11.60 5.90 -10.43
N ARG A 145 10.48 6.53 -10.80
CA ARG A 145 10.48 7.57 -11.85
C ARG A 145 11.20 8.85 -11.42
N TRP A 146 11.04 9.26 -10.16
CA TRP A 146 11.67 10.46 -9.63
C TRP A 146 13.20 10.32 -9.64
N ILE A 147 13.75 9.22 -9.13
CA ILE A 147 15.22 9.05 -9.09
C ILE A 147 15.82 9.00 -10.50
N ALA A 148 15.13 8.36 -11.45
CA ALA A 148 15.54 8.33 -12.85
C ALA A 148 15.60 9.72 -13.49
N ARG A 149 14.55 10.54 -13.28
CA ARG A 149 14.50 11.93 -13.76
C ARG A 149 15.57 12.77 -13.08
N ARG A 150 15.69 12.64 -11.77
CA ARG A 150 16.67 13.37 -10.95
C ARG A 150 18.11 13.16 -11.48
N TRP A 151 18.47 11.92 -11.78
CA TRP A 151 19.80 11.57 -12.30
C TRP A 151 20.04 12.14 -13.70
N ARG A 152 19.00 12.14 -14.55
CA ARG A 152 19.02 12.75 -15.88
C ARG A 152 19.19 14.28 -15.79
N ASP A 153 18.43 14.93 -14.93
CA ASP A 153 18.46 16.39 -14.75
C ASP A 153 19.82 16.85 -14.20
N LEU A 154 20.42 16.07 -13.29
CA LEU A 154 21.78 16.28 -12.77
C LEU A 154 22.89 15.85 -13.75
N ARG A 155 22.52 15.27 -14.90
CA ARG A 155 23.44 14.73 -15.92
C ARG A 155 24.47 13.78 -15.31
N ILE A 156 24.06 12.83 -14.48
CA ILE A 156 24.99 11.88 -13.87
C ILE A 156 25.53 10.94 -14.95
N THR A 157 26.84 10.98 -15.21
CA THR A 157 27.50 10.22 -16.30
C THR A 157 28.74 9.46 -15.84
N TYR A 158 28.95 9.32 -14.53
CA TYR A 158 30.08 8.58 -13.98
C TYR A 158 29.93 7.06 -14.20
N PRO A 159 31.04 6.28 -14.24
CA PRO A 159 30.98 4.81 -14.31
C PRO A 159 30.03 4.20 -13.28
N ASN A 160 29.35 3.12 -13.66
CA ASN A 160 28.30 2.42 -12.90
C ASN A 160 27.02 3.21 -12.60
N SER A 161 26.85 4.43 -13.09
CA SER A 161 25.65 5.22 -12.83
C SER A 161 24.34 4.49 -13.18
N GLY A 162 24.24 3.87 -14.36
CA GLY A 162 23.08 3.06 -14.74
C GLY A 162 22.84 1.86 -13.83
N ARG A 163 23.92 1.20 -13.35
CA ARG A 163 23.84 0.08 -12.40
C ARG A 163 23.34 0.57 -11.03
N ALA A 164 23.90 1.67 -10.54
CA ALA A 164 23.55 2.27 -9.27
C ALA A 164 22.08 2.72 -9.22
N LEU A 165 21.59 3.30 -10.31
CA LEU A 165 20.18 3.67 -10.45
C LEU A 165 19.25 2.44 -10.37
N ARG A 166 19.60 1.33 -11.03
CA ARG A 166 18.86 0.06 -10.92
C ARG A 166 18.89 -0.49 -9.50
N VAL A 167 20.05 -0.50 -8.85
CA VAL A 167 20.22 -0.94 -7.46
C VAL A 167 19.33 -0.12 -6.52
N LEU A 168 19.39 1.22 -6.56
CA LEU A 168 18.56 2.09 -5.72
C LEU A 168 17.06 1.86 -5.93
N SER A 169 16.63 1.70 -7.19
CA SER A 169 15.24 1.40 -7.54
C SER A 169 14.80 0.05 -6.99
N SER A 170 15.66 -0.96 -7.00
CA SER A 170 15.35 -2.30 -6.49
C SER A 170 15.37 -2.39 -4.97
N LEU A 171 16.16 -1.55 -4.30
CA LEU A 171 16.31 -1.55 -2.84
C LEU A 171 15.21 -0.74 -2.10
N GLN A 172 14.17 -0.27 -2.79
CA GLN A 172 13.08 0.52 -2.18
C GLN A 172 12.33 -0.22 -1.07
N HIS A 173 12.19 -1.54 -1.16
CA HIS A 173 11.52 -2.35 -0.14
C HIS A 173 12.47 -2.89 0.93
N ALA A 174 13.68 -2.35 1.01
CA ALA A 174 14.67 -2.70 2.02
C ALA A 174 14.97 -1.50 2.94
N PRO A 175 15.21 -1.71 4.24
CA PRO A 175 15.72 -0.67 5.13
C PRO A 175 17.20 -0.41 4.82
N ILE A 176 17.48 0.21 3.67
CA ILE A 176 18.85 0.58 3.30
C ILE A 176 19.40 1.62 4.26
N GLN A 177 20.66 1.48 4.64
CA GLN A 177 21.44 2.50 5.34
C GLN A 177 22.68 2.81 4.50
N ILE A 178 23.07 4.08 4.52
CA ILE A 178 24.24 4.57 3.79
C ILE A 178 25.27 5.04 4.81
N THR A 179 26.48 4.50 4.70
CA THR A 179 27.60 4.89 5.56
C THR A 179 28.58 5.73 4.75
N THR A 180 28.73 6.99 5.15
CA THR A 180 29.70 7.92 4.56
C THR A 180 31.01 8.00 5.35
N ASP A 181 31.02 7.46 6.56
CA ASP A 181 32.20 7.35 7.42
C ASP A 181 33.33 6.59 6.71
N ASP A 182 34.57 6.97 7.02
CA ASP A 182 35.81 6.45 6.44
C ASP A 182 35.87 6.47 4.90
N GLY A 183 35.00 7.27 4.26
CA GLY A 183 34.88 7.34 2.81
C GLY A 183 34.40 6.05 2.14
N LEU A 184 33.69 5.17 2.87
CA LEU A 184 33.21 3.89 2.33
C LEU A 184 32.28 4.06 1.12
N LEU A 185 31.31 4.98 1.19
CA LEU A 185 30.47 5.32 0.03
C LEU A 185 31.30 5.92 -1.10
N ALA A 186 32.23 6.83 -0.80
CA ALA A 186 33.05 7.48 -1.82
C ALA A 186 33.96 6.48 -2.54
N ALA A 187 34.53 5.52 -1.80
CA ALA A 187 35.29 4.41 -2.36
C ALA A 187 34.41 3.50 -3.22
N LEU A 188 33.19 3.18 -2.78
CA LEU A 188 32.23 2.37 -3.53
C LEU A 188 31.84 3.01 -4.88
N VAL A 189 31.71 4.34 -4.91
CA VAL A 189 31.41 5.10 -6.14
C VAL A 189 32.63 5.23 -7.03
N CYS A 190 33.78 5.62 -6.47
CA CYS A 190 34.94 6.01 -7.24
C CYS A 190 35.82 4.83 -7.65
N LEU A 191 36.24 3.95 -6.75
CA LEU A 191 37.28 2.97 -7.04
C LEU A 191 36.88 2.01 -8.18
N PRO A 192 37.77 1.73 -9.15
CA PRO A 192 37.49 0.82 -10.24
C PRO A 192 37.32 -0.63 -9.77
N GLU A 193 37.96 -1.03 -8.66
CA GLU A 193 37.81 -2.35 -8.05
C GLU A 193 36.35 -2.62 -7.60
N ASN A 194 35.57 -1.57 -7.36
CA ASN A 194 34.15 -1.67 -7.01
C ASN A 194 33.22 -1.76 -8.23
N ASP A 195 33.73 -1.75 -9.47
CA ASP A 195 32.91 -1.96 -10.67
C ASP A 195 32.26 -3.35 -10.66
N GLU A 196 33.00 -4.36 -10.17
CA GLU A 196 32.50 -5.73 -9.99
C GLU A 196 31.39 -5.79 -8.93
N TRP A 197 31.49 -5.00 -7.85
CA TRP A 197 30.43 -4.90 -6.84
C TRP A 197 29.10 -4.45 -7.45
N TRP A 198 29.11 -3.40 -8.28
CA TRP A 198 27.90 -2.90 -8.94
C TRP A 198 27.34 -3.91 -9.95
N ASN A 199 28.22 -4.63 -10.65
CA ASN A 199 27.81 -5.65 -11.60
C ASN A 199 27.14 -6.84 -10.88
N GLU A 200 27.80 -7.38 -9.87
CA GLU A 200 27.30 -8.48 -9.03
C GLU A 200 25.96 -8.11 -8.38
N MET A 201 25.83 -6.87 -7.88
CA MET A 201 24.59 -6.42 -7.26
C MET A 201 23.43 -6.35 -8.27
N VAL A 202 23.68 -5.85 -9.49
CA VAL A 202 22.65 -5.82 -10.54
C VAL A 202 22.28 -7.24 -10.98
N GLU A 203 23.25 -8.12 -11.19
CA GLU A 203 23.01 -9.51 -11.60
C GLU A 203 22.19 -10.27 -10.55
N ARG A 204 22.50 -10.09 -9.27
CA ARG A 204 21.74 -10.69 -8.16
C ARG A 204 20.36 -10.08 -7.94
N LEU A 205 20.15 -8.86 -8.45
CA LEU A 205 18.85 -8.17 -8.42
C LEU A 205 18.07 -8.32 -9.75
N ASP A 206 18.65 -8.91 -10.78
CA ASP A 206 18.00 -9.14 -12.07
C ASP A 206 17.26 -10.47 -12.02
N TYR A 207 15.93 -10.39 -11.98
CA TYR A 207 15.09 -11.55 -11.78
C TYR A 207 14.24 -11.81 -13.01
N THR A 208 14.41 -13.00 -13.57
CA THR A 208 13.89 -13.38 -14.89
C THR A 208 12.46 -13.91 -14.89
N TYR A 209 11.71 -13.90 -13.77
CA TYR A 209 10.31 -14.36 -13.77
C TYR A 209 9.46 -13.67 -12.70
N THR A 210 8.73 -12.63 -13.10
CA THR A 210 7.86 -11.83 -12.20
C THR A 210 6.42 -12.33 -12.15
N TRP A 211 6.00 -13.17 -13.10
CA TRP A 211 4.67 -13.76 -13.21
C TRP A 211 4.73 -15.27 -13.03
N THR A 212 4.43 -15.82 -11.86
CA THR A 212 4.10 -17.25 -11.80
C THR A 212 2.83 -17.47 -12.61
N ILE A 213 2.80 -18.56 -13.40
CA ILE A 213 1.60 -18.95 -14.18
C ILE A 213 0.37 -19.02 -13.26
N SER A 214 0.54 -19.49 -12.02
CA SER A 214 -0.52 -19.55 -11.02
C SER A 214 -1.11 -18.17 -10.68
N THR A 215 -0.27 -17.15 -10.52
CA THR A 215 -0.75 -15.82 -10.17
C THR A 215 -1.37 -15.12 -11.36
N ALA A 216 -0.82 -15.31 -12.57
CA ALA A 216 -1.44 -14.85 -13.82
C ALA A 216 -2.84 -15.46 -14.01
N SER A 217 -2.96 -16.77 -13.85
CA SER A 217 -4.23 -17.50 -13.93
C SER A 217 -5.21 -17.05 -12.85
N SER A 218 -4.76 -16.79 -11.62
CA SER A 218 -5.63 -16.30 -10.54
C SER A 218 -6.19 -14.92 -10.85
N LEU A 219 -5.37 -14.00 -11.37
CA LEU A 219 -5.80 -12.66 -11.75
C LEU A 219 -6.81 -12.69 -12.90
N LEU A 220 -6.54 -13.50 -13.93
CA LEU A 220 -7.45 -13.73 -15.06
C LEU A 220 -8.77 -14.35 -14.58
N TRP A 221 -8.72 -15.33 -13.69
CA TRP A 221 -9.90 -15.97 -13.14
C TRP A 221 -10.77 -15.00 -12.34
N VAL A 222 -10.18 -14.15 -11.51
CA VAL A 222 -10.93 -13.14 -10.74
C VAL A 222 -11.57 -12.11 -11.67
N ALA A 223 -10.86 -11.67 -12.71
CA ALA A 223 -11.40 -10.75 -13.71
C ALA A 223 -12.57 -11.38 -14.49
N ALA A 224 -12.41 -12.64 -14.93
CA ALA A 224 -13.46 -13.38 -15.63
C ALA A 224 -14.67 -13.65 -14.73
N ALA A 225 -14.44 -14.09 -13.48
CA ALA A 225 -15.49 -14.31 -12.50
C ALA A 225 -16.27 -13.03 -12.24
N TYR A 226 -15.58 -11.92 -11.93
CA TYR A 226 -16.23 -10.63 -11.73
C TYR A 226 -17.06 -10.20 -12.95
N TRP A 227 -16.51 -10.31 -14.16
CA TRP A 227 -17.24 -9.95 -15.37
C TRP A 227 -18.50 -10.80 -15.58
N LEU A 228 -18.39 -12.12 -15.44
CA LEU A 228 -19.52 -13.04 -15.55
C LEU A 228 -20.58 -12.75 -14.49
N THR A 229 -20.19 -12.50 -13.24
CA THR A 229 -21.13 -12.23 -12.15
C THR A 229 -21.81 -10.87 -12.31
N VAL A 230 -21.10 -9.85 -12.81
CA VAL A 230 -21.70 -8.55 -13.15
C VAL A 230 -22.73 -8.68 -14.27
N VAL A 231 -22.40 -9.39 -15.34
CA VAL A 231 -23.33 -9.61 -16.47
C VAL A 231 -24.57 -10.37 -16.01
N ASP A 232 -24.40 -11.46 -15.26
CA ASP A 232 -25.51 -12.26 -14.73
C ASP A 232 -26.42 -11.43 -13.80
N SER A 233 -25.83 -10.62 -12.91
CA SER A 233 -26.59 -9.79 -11.97
C SER A 233 -27.33 -8.62 -12.61
N ILE A 234 -26.91 -8.15 -13.80
CA ILE A 234 -27.67 -7.17 -14.60
C ILE A 234 -28.83 -7.86 -15.36
N HIS A 235 -28.67 -9.12 -15.77
CA HIS A 235 -29.74 -9.84 -16.47
C HIS A 235 -30.79 -10.46 -15.53
N SER A 236 -30.47 -10.68 -14.25
CA SER A 236 -31.33 -11.34 -13.26
C SER A 236 -31.83 -10.40 -12.14
N LEU A 237 -32.07 -9.12 -12.45
CA LEU A 237 -32.40 -8.07 -11.47
C LEU A 237 -33.53 -8.46 -10.49
N ALA A 238 -34.61 -9.05 -10.99
CA ALA A 238 -35.81 -9.36 -10.19
C ALA A 238 -35.60 -10.50 -9.16
N ALA A 239 -34.60 -11.37 -9.35
CA ALA A 239 -34.43 -12.57 -8.53
C ALA A 239 -33.59 -12.34 -7.25
N ASN A 240 -32.84 -11.24 -7.15
CA ASN A 240 -31.80 -11.08 -6.10
C ASN A 240 -31.67 -9.65 -5.53
N ILE A 241 -32.71 -8.82 -5.57
CA ILE A 241 -32.66 -7.37 -5.23
C ILE A 241 -32.04 -7.12 -3.84
N GLU A 242 -32.43 -7.92 -2.84
CA GLU A 242 -31.96 -7.79 -1.46
C GLU A 242 -30.65 -8.58 -1.23
N SER A 243 -30.51 -9.78 -1.80
CA SER A 243 -29.32 -10.61 -1.60
C SER A 243 -28.13 -10.27 -2.52
N ASN A 244 -28.20 -9.21 -3.33
CA ASN A 244 -27.24 -9.04 -4.42
C ASN A 244 -25.81 -8.76 -3.93
N GLY A 245 -24.86 -9.61 -4.30
CA GLY A 245 -23.45 -9.45 -3.97
C GLY A 245 -22.67 -8.44 -4.83
N GLN A 246 -23.35 -7.65 -5.68
CA GLN A 246 -22.72 -6.58 -6.46
C GLN A 246 -22.02 -5.52 -5.61
N GLY A 247 -22.59 -5.16 -4.45
CA GLY A 247 -21.98 -4.24 -3.49
C GLY A 247 -20.61 -4.76 -3.02
N PRO A 248 -20.54 -5.97 -2.42
CA PRO A 248 -19.28 -6.63 -2.08
C PRO A 248 -18.34 -6.77 -3.29
N GLY A 249 -18.84 -7.19 -4.45
CA GLY A 249 -18.04 -7.31 -5.67
C GLY A 249 -17.32 -6.02 -6.06
N SER A 250 -18.05 -4.91 -6.09
CA SER A 250 -17.50 -3.58 -6.37
C SER A 250 -16.55 -3.12 -5.28
N LEU A 251 -16.88 -3.40 -4.01
CA LEU A 251 -16.08 -3.05 -2.84
C LEU A 251 -14.69 -3.69 -2.88
N TRP A 252 -14.58 -4.95 -3.33
CA TRP A 252 -13.32 -5.70 -3.35
C TRP A 252 -12.47 -5.47 -4.61
N LEU A 253 -12.99 -4.78 -5.62
CA LEU A 253 -12.35 -4.62 -6.92
C LEU A 253 -11.00 -3.88 -6.87
N TRP A 254 -10.73 -3.12 -5.80
CA TRP A 254 -9.42 -2.48 -5.57
C TRP A 254 -8.27 -3.48 -5.40
N LEU A 255 -8.56 -4.72 -5.02
CA LEU A 255 -7.53 -5.73 -4.76
C LEU A 255 -6.82 -6.16 -6.05
N VAL A 256 -7.55 -6.17 -7.17
CA VAL A 256 -7.03 -6.51 -8.51
C VAL A 256 -5.84 -5.65 -8.91
N PRO A 257 -5.95 -4.31 -8.99
CA PRO A 257 -4.83 -3.47 -9.41
C PRO A 257 -3.71 -3.40 -8.36
N ILE A 258 -4.01 -3.61 -7.06
CA ILE A 258 -2.97 -3.68 -6.03
C ILE A 258 -2.12 -4.94 -6.20
N VAL A 259 -2.74 -6.12 -6.33
CA VAL A 259 -2.01 -7.37 -6.53
C VAL A 259 -1.24 -7.33 -7.85
N ALA A 260 -1.89 -6.93 -8.94
CA ALA A 260 -1.24 -6.83 -10.24
C ALA A 260 -0.06 -5.83 -10.24
N GLY A 261 -0.23 -4.67 -9.62
CA GLY A 261 0.83 -3.67 -9.52
C GLY A 261 2.02 -4.13 -8.68
N TRP A 262 1.78 -4.84 -7.58
CA TRP A 262 2.89 -5.42 -6.81
C TRP A 262 3.63 -6.52 -7.56
N LEU A 263 2.94 -7.32 -8.36
CA LEU A 263 3.58 -8.33 -9.21
C LEU A 263 4.45 -7.70 -10.30
N GLN A 264 4.00 -6.59 -10.89
CA GLN A 264 4.80 -5.82 -11.86
C GLN A 264 6.09 -5.24 -11.24
N LEU A 265 6.12 -5.05 -9.91
CA LEU A 265 7.27 -4.55 -9.17
C LEU A 265 8.14 -5.66 -8.53
N SER A 266 7.64 -6.90 -8.45
CA SER A 266 8.32 -8.04 -7.80
C SER A 266 9.34 -8.70 -8.74
N PRO A 267 10.46 -9.28 -8.25
CA PRO A 267 10.68 -9.81 -6.89
C PRO A 267 11.55 -8.91 -6.00
N LYS A 268 11.39 -7.59 -6.12
CA LYS A 268 12.02 -6.58 -5.24
C LYS A 268 11.59 -6.68 -3.76
N CYS A 269 10.76 -7.65 -3.38
CA CYS A 269 10.11 -7.75 -2.07
C CYS A 269 10.62 -8.91 -1.19
N ASP A 270 11.53 -9.75 -1.69
CA ASP A 270 12.13 -10.86 -0.92
C ASP A 270 13.30 -10.36 -0.06
N SER A 271 13.05 -10.16 1.23
CA SER A 271 14.05 -9.64 2.16
C SER A 271 15.27 -10.53 2.32
N GLN A 272 15.09 -11.85 2.34
CA GLN A 272 16.19 -12.79 2.54
C GLN A 272 17.12 -12.76 1.34
N LYS A 273 16.56 -12.80 0.12
CA LYS A 273 17.40 -12.74 -1.09
C LYS A 273 18.07 -11.39 -1.28
N LEU A 274 17.37 -10.31 -0.94
CA LEU A 274 17.94 -8.97 -1.03
C LEU A 274 19.07 -8.77 0.00
N GLN A 275 18.89 -9.30 1.22
CA GLN A 275 19.94 -9.34 2.23
C GLN A 275 21.11 -10.22 1.78
N ASP A 276 20.85 -11.41 1.24
CA ASP A 276 21.88 -12.30 0.70
C ASP A 276 22.66 -11.66 -0.45
N ALA A 277 21.98 -10.94 -1.33
CA ALA A 277 22.60 -10.20 -2.42
C ALA A 277 23.57 -9.14 -1.89
N LEU A 278 23.11 -8.33 -0.92
CA LEU A 278 23.95 -7.30 -0.30
C LEU A 278 25.11 -7.90 0.49
N VAL A 279 24.88 -8.93 1.29
CA VAL A 279 25.94 -9.60 2.08
C VAL A 279 27.01 -10.16 1.15
N LYS A 280 26.63 -10.78 0.04
CA LYS A 280 27.58 -11.34 -0.94
C LYS A 280 28.34 -10.24 -1.68
N SER A 281 27.67 -9.22 -2.20
CA SER A 281 28.33 -8.09 -2.85
C SER A 281 29.26 -7.36 -1.87
N ASN A 282 28.85 -7.13 -0.63
CA ASN A 282 29.67 -6.45 0.38
C ASN A 282 30.95 -7.21 0.78
N ARG A 283 31.11 -8.48 0.41
CA ARG A 283 32.38 -9.22 0.59
C ARG A 283 33.46 -8.85 -0.43
N ILE A 284 33.05 -8.33 -1.58
CA ILE A 284 33.97 -7.91 -2.65
C ILE A 284 34.16 -6.39 -2.71
N ALA A 285 33.56 -5.65 -1.76
CA ALA A 285 33.73 -4.20 -1.66
C ALA A 285 35.16 -3.81 -1.25
N TYR A 286 35.70 -2.79 -1.89
CA TYR A 286 37.00 -2.18 -1.62
C TYR A 286 36.86 -0.82 -0.93
N SER A 287 37.82 -0.53 -0.05
CA SER A 287 38.01 0.75 0.65
C SER A 287 39.41 1.31 0.35
N ALA A 288 39.64 2.57 0.70
CA ALA A 288 40.94 3.23 0.53
C ALA A 288 41.62 3.58 1.86
N VAL A 289 41.19 2.98 2.99
CA VAL A 289 41.64 3.33 4.35
C VAL A 289 43.16 3.19 4.51
N GLY A 290 43.77 2.16 3.91
CA GLY A 290 45.22 1.96 3.90
C GLY A 290 46.02 2.85 2.95
N GLY A 291 45.37 3.79 2.24
CA GLY A 291 46.01 4.63 1.21
C GLY A 291 46.13 3.97 -0.17
N HIS A 292 45.77 2.70 -0.28
CA HIS A 292 45.60 1.95 -1.52
C HIS A 292 44.30 1.13 -1.48
N PRO A 293 43.76 0.71 -2.64
CA PRO A 293 42.56 -0.12 -2.69
C PRO A 293 42.78 -1.45 -1.98
N GLU A 294 41.98 -1.73 -0.96
CA GLU A 294 41.96 -3.00 -0.24
C GLU A 294 40.54 -3.41 0.13
N LYS A 295 40.31 -4.70 0.36
CA LYS A 295 38.98 -5.22 0.74
C LYS A 295 38.50 -4.55 2.03
N ALA A 296 37.31 -3.94 1.99
CA ALA A 296 36.73 -3.20 3.11
C ALA A 296 36.58 -4.07 4.37
N GLY A 297 36.30 -5.37 4.19
CA GLY A 297 36.15 -6.33 5.29
C GLY A 297 37.42 -6.64 6.09
N ILE A 298 38.58 -6.13 5.68
CA ILE A 298 39.82 -6.25 6.47
C ILE A 298 39.82 -5.25 7.63
N PHE A 299 39.24 -4.07 7.42
CA PHE A 299 39.34 -2.94 8.37
C PHE A 299 38.12 -2.78 9.26
N SER A 300 36.92 -3.07 8.73
CA SER A 300 35.66 -2.86 9.44
C SER A 300 34.59 -3.83 8.92
N ASP A 301 33.56 -4.06 9.72
CA ASP A 301 32.32 -4.72 9.28
C ASP A 301 31.36 -3.74 8.58
N GLU A 302 31.61 -2.43 8.69
CA GLU A 302 30.80 -1.39 8.05
C GLU A 302 31.01 -1.33 6.53
N ARG A 303 29.95 -0.97 5.79
CA ARG A 303 29.94 -0.92 4.32
C ARG A 303 29.20 0.31 3.86
N GLY A 304 29.56 0.82 2.68
CA GLY A 304 28.94 2.04 2.13
C GLY A 304 27.43 1.92 1.93
N ILE A 305 26.93 0.71 1.64
CA ILE A 305 25.49 0.39 1.58
C ILE A 305 25.24 -0.87 2.40
N THR A 306 24.33 -0.78 3.37
CA THR A 306 23.90 -1.91 4.20
C THR A 306 22.38 -2.01 4.24
N VAL A 307 21.87 -3.19 4.59
CA VAL A 307 20.47 -3.40 4.95
C VAL A 307 20.46 -4.00 6.34
N ASP A 308 20.66 -3.14 7.32
CA ASP A 308 20.44 -3.47 8.71
C ASP A 308 19.30 -2.61 9.24
N GLY A 309 18.43 -3.21 10.04
CA GLY A 309 17.40 -2.46 10.75
C GLY A 309 18.05 -1.47 11.69
N SER A 310 17.70 -0.18 11.59
CA SER A 310 18.09 0.81 12.60
C SER A 310 17.54 0.32 13.93
N ARG A 311 18.38 -0.09 14.89
CA ARG A 311 17.95 -0.70 16.18
C ARG A 311 17.31 0.34 17.12
N LYS A 312 16.43 1.21 16.61
CA LYS A 312 15.73 2.28 17.34
C LYS A 312 14.38 1.82 17.90
N GLY A 313 14.13 0.50 17.93
CA GLY A 313 13.04 -0.13 18.67
C GLY A 313 11.65 0.14 18.07
N ALA A 314 10.68 0.51 18.91
CA ALA A 314 9.28 0.67 18.47
C ALA A 314 9.06 1.75 17.39
N LEU A 315 10.01 2.68 17.24
CA LEU A 315 9.91 3.83 16.35
C LEU A 315 10.20 3.51 14.88
N THR A 316 11.14 2.62 14.59
CA THR A 316 11.56 2.21 13.24
C THR A 316 11.00 0.85 12.83
N ARG A 317 10.25 0.18 13.72
CA ARG A 317 9.73 -1.18 13.50
C ARG A 317 9.02 -1.41 12.16
N ASP A 318 8.32 -0.42 11.61
CA ASP A 318 7.66 -0.58 10.30
C ASP A 318 8.61 -0.36 9.14
N GLN A 319 9.67 0.41 9.32
CA GLN A 319 10.73 0.57 8.33
C GLN A 319 11.50 -0.73 8.10
N GLU A 320 11.67 -1.51 9.16
CA GLU A 320 12.38 -2.79 9.15
C GLU A 320 11.58 -3.92 8.47
N ARG A 321 10.28 -3.70 8.20
CA ARG A 321 9.41 -4.75 7.66
C ARG A 321 9.45 -4.78 6.14
N ALA A 322 9.95 -5.89 5.61
CA ALA A 322 10.06 -6.15 4.18
C ALA A 322 8.77 -5.95 3.36
N PRO A 323 7.56 -6.39 3.79
CA PRO A 323 6.38 -6.37 2.92
C PRO A 323 6.10 -4.99 2.30
N PRO A 324 5.71 -4.92 1.02
CA PRO A 324 5.62 -3.65 0.28
C PRO A 324 4.66 -2.63 0.88
N VAL A 325 3.60 -3.09 1.54
CA VAL A 325 2.65 -2.21 2.24
C VAL A 325 3.32 -1.34 3.31
N PHE A 326 4.47 -1.73 3.86
CA PHE A 326 5.20 -0.91 4.84
C PHE A 326 6.05 0.20 4.20
N PHE A 327 6.04 0.35 2.87
CA PHE A 327 6.79 1.41 2.20
C PHE A 327 6.37 2.82 2.65
N TYR A 328 5.11 3.02 3.08
CA TYR A 328 4.67 4.29 3.69
C TYR A 328 5.58 4.77 4.84
N ALA A 329 6.20 3.84 5.58
CA ALA A 329 7.08 4.14 6.72
C ALA A 329 8.54 4.39 6.30
N ARG A 330 8.98 3.77 5.20
CA ARG A 330 10.36 3.85 4.66
C ARG A 330 10.58 4.97 3.68
N PHE A 331 9.52 5.48 3.09
CA PHE A 331 9.57 6.44 1.99
C PHE A 331 10.57 7.58 2.25
N PHE A 332 10.50 8.25 3.41
CA PHE A 332 11.39 9.38 3.71
C PHE A 332 12.85 8.96 3.90
N SER A 333 13.10 7.88 4.63
CA SER A 333 14.46 7.40 4.87
C SER A 333 15.11 6.88 3.59
N TRP A 334 14.35 6.22 2.72
CA TRP A 334 14.83 5.82 1.40
C TRP A 334 15.16 7.03 0.52
N VAL A 335 14.33 8.09 0.52
CA VAL A 335 14.61 9.30 -0.27
C VAL A 335 15.93 9.95 0.15
N GLN A 336 16.23 10.01 1.45
CA GLN A 336 17.51 10.54 1.92
C GLN A 336 18.70 9.67 1.51
N ALA A 337 18.61 8.36 1.70
CA ALA A 337 19.64 7.43 1.27
C ALA A 337 19.91 7.55 -0.25
N ALA A 338 18.86 7.66 -1.05
CA ALA A 338 18.97 7.87 -2.48
C ALA A 338 19.64 9.22 -2.82
N GLU A 339 19.32 10.30 -2.11
CA GLU A 339 19.97 11.61 -2.30
C GLU A 339 21.45 11.60 -1.87
N GLU A 340 21.84 10.84 -0.85
CA GLU A 340 23.26 10.70 -0.45
C GLU A 340 24.09 10.02 -1.55
N VAL A 341 23.59 8.91 -2.08
CA VAL A 341 24.22 8.23 -3.22
C VAL A 341 24.23 9.14 -4.46
N THR A 342 23.11 9.82 -4.73
CA THR A 342 23.00 10.77 -5.85
C THR A 342 24.02 11.90 -5.73
N ALA A 343 24.21 12.47 -4.53
CA ALA A 343 25.18 13.53 -4.29
C ALA A 343 26.62 13.08 -4.56
N ALA A 344 26.99 11.87 -4.12
CA ALA A 344 28.32 11.30 -4.37
C ALA A 344 28.57 11.11 -5.88
N PHE A 345 27.60 10.52 -6.59
CA PHE A 345 27.67 10.35 -8.05
C PHE A 345 27.67 11.67 -8.81
N GLN A 346 26.92 12.67 -8.35
CA GLN A 346 26.90 14.02 -8.92
C GLN A 346 28.27 14.68 -8.76
N GLY A 347 28.84 14.64 -7.55
CA GLY A 347 30.18 15.15 -7.29
C GLY A 347 31.19 14.53 -8.24
N ALA A 348 31.25 13.20 -8.27
CA ALA A 348 32.17 12.46 -9.14
C ALA A 348 31.96 12.76 -10.63
N SER A 349 30.70 12.85 -11.10
CA SER A 349 30.36 13.18 -12.49
C SER A 349 30.84 14.57 -12.89
N GLU A 350 30.69 15.56 -12.02
CA GLU A 350 31.09 16.94 -12.31
C GLU A 350 32.62 17.08 -12.44
N LYS A 351 33.40 16.42 -11.57
CA LYS A 351 34.88 16.44 -11.68
C LYS A 351 35.36 15.67 -12.90
N ALA A 352 34.72 14.53 -13.20
CA ALA A 352 35.02 13.75 -14.38
C ALA A 352 34.79 14.55 -15.67
N ARG A 353 33.67 15.30 -15.77
CA ARG A 353 33.41 16.21 -16.91
C ARG A 353 34.45 17.31 -17.07
N ARG A 354 35.03 17.77 -15.97
CA ARG A 354 36.11 18.76 -15.95
C ARG A 354 37.49 18.13 -16.17
N HIS A 355 37.55 16.82 -16.43
CA HIS A 355 38.78 16.06 -16.65
C HIS A 355 39.75 16.13 -15.46
N ILE A 356 39.22 16.23 -14.24
CA ILE A 356 40.02 16.25 -13.01
C ILE A 356 40.15 14.80 -12.52
N PRO A 357 41.36 14.22 -12.38
CA PRO A 357 41.54 12.92 -11.76
C PRO A 357 41.46 13.03 -10.22
N VAL A 358 41.09 11.93 -9.55
CA VAL A 358 40.94 11.88 -8.08
C VAL A 358 42.20 12.33 -7.36
N GLU A 359 43.38 11.88 -7.79
CA GLU A 359 44.66 12.24 -7.17
C GLU A 359 44.96 13.76 -7.22
N ALA A 360 44.44 14.47 -8.22
CA ALA A 360 44.70 15.90 -8.41
C ALA A 360 43.71 16.82 -7.67
N ILE A 361 42.69 16.26 -6.98
CA ILE A 361 41.63 17.06 -6.34
C ILE A 361 42.16 17.88 -5.14
N LEU A 362 43.14 17.34 -4.42
CA LEU A 362 43.83 18.02 -3.32
C LEU A 362 45.16 18.59 -3.84
N ARG A 363 45.07 19.80 -4.41
CA ARG A 363 46.15 20.48 -5.15
C ARG A 363 47.47 20.60 -4.38
N GLU A 364 47.40 20.68 -3.04
CA GLU A 364 48.55 20.83 -2.14
C GLU A 364 49.31 19.51 -1.94
N GLU A 365 48.60 18.38 -1.79
CA GLU A 365 49.20 17.03 -1.74
C GLU A 365 49.76 16.60 -3.10
N ALA A 366 49.10 16.98 -4.20
CA ALA A 366 49.58 16.71 -5.55
C ALA A 366 50.92 17.43 -5.84
N TYR A 367 51.06 18.68 -5.39
CA TYR A 367 52.31 19.45 -5.55
C TYR A 367 53.46 18.87 -4.70
N LEU A 368 53.18 18.42 -3.46
CA LEU A 368 54.15 17.79 -2.57
C LEU A 368 54.63 16.41 -3.05
N LYS A 369 53.78 15.65 -3.76
CA LYS A 369 54.16 14.37 -4.41
C LYS A 369 54.84 14.53 -5.77
N GLY A 370 55.15 15.76 -6.19
CA GLY A 370 55.82 16.01 -7.46
C GLY A 370 54.93 15.83 -8.70
N TYR A 371 53.60 15.87 -8.53
CA TYR A 371 52.66 15.84 -9.64
C TYR A 371 52.79 17.14 -10.44
N ARG A 372 53.62 17.12 -11.49
CA ARG A 372 53.55 18.14 -12.53
C ARG A 372 52.33 17.81 -13.40
N PRO A 373 51.41 18.76 -13.66
CA PRO A 373 50.46 18.59 -14.74
C PRO A 373 51.27 18.50 -16.03
N THR A 374 51.56 17.27 -16.49
CA THR A 374 52.24 17.07 -17.75
C THR A 374 51.27 17.49 -18.84
N SER A 375 51.57 18.62 -19.47
CA SER A 375 50.89 19.18 -20.64
C SER A 375 50.97 18.28 -21.89
N SER A 376 51.20 16.97 -21.73
CA SER A 376 51.38 15.99 -22.80
C SER A 376 50.59 14.68 -22.60
N ARG A 377 49.78 14.53 -21.53
CA ARG A 377 48.89 13.36 -21.38
C ARG A 377 47.64 13.58 -22.23
N SER A 378 47.66 12.96 -23.41
CA SER A 378 46.81 13.20 -24.58
C SER A 378 45.32 13.45 -24.29
N GLU A 379 44.71 14.33 -25.10
CA GLU A 379 43.27 14.44 -25.37
C GLU A 379 42.55 13.09 -25.61
N ASN A 380 43.28 12.01 -25.87
CA ASN A 380 42.75 10.66 -26.07
C ASN A 380 42.44 9.93 -24.75
N SER A 381 42.88 10.48 -23.61
CA SER A 381 42.73 9.88 -22.29
C SER A 381 41.30 9.95 -21.73
N TRP A 382 40.43 10.71 -22.39
CA TRP A 382 39.03 10.92 -22.05
C TRP A 382 38.13 10.76 -23.28
N ARG A 383 38.61 10.04 -24.32
CA ARG A 383 37.81 9.73 -25.53
C ARG A 383 36.94 8.49 -25.28
N GLY A 384 35.63 8.69 -25.30
CA GLY A 384 34.60 7.65 -25.09
C GLY A 384 33.84 7.86 -23.78
N ASP A 385 32.76 7.10 -23.57
CA ASP A 385 31.84 7.23 -22.42
C ASP A 385 32.45 6.85 -21.04
N GLY A 386 33.77 6.79 -20.89
CA GLY A 386 34.44 6.20 -19.73
C GLY A 386 35.58 7.03 -19.13
N VAL A 387 35.59 7.12 -17.80
CA VAL A 387 36.74 7.59 -17.01
C VAL A 387 37.74 6.44 -16.88
N LEU A 388 39.01 6.66 -17.25
CA LEU A 388 40.06 5.63 -17.11
C LEU A 388 40.20 5.15 -15.66
N PRO A 389 40.39 3.85 -15.41
CA PRO A 389 40.51 3.28 -14.06
C PRO A 389 41.55 3.97 -13.18
N ASP A 390 42.70 4.35 -13.74
CA ASP A 390 43.79 4.98 -12.98
C ASP A 390 43.41 6.35 -12.43
N TYR A 391 42.50 7.09 -13.08
CA TYR A 391 42.07 8.41 -12.61
C TYR A 391 41.02 8.36 -11.51
N ARG A 392 40.55 7.17 -11.18
CA ARG A 392 39.52 6.92 -10.18
C ARG A 392 40.10 6.49 -8.82
N ARG A 393 41.43 6.31 -8.73
CA ARG A 393 42.14 5.89 -7.51
C ARG A 393 42.66 7.09 -6.73
N GLY A 394 42.63 6.97 -5.40
CA GLY A 394 43.15 7.98 -4.47
C GLY A 394 42.96 7.57 -3.02
N SER A 395 43.47 8.41 -2.11
CA SER A 395 43.29 8.24 -0.66
C SER A 395 41.84 8.51 -0.23
N VAL A 396 41.44 8.08 0.98
CA VAL A 396 40.10 8.37 1.54
C VAL A 396 39.74 9.85 1.43
N ARG A 397 40.66 10.75 1.78
CA ARG A 397 40.43 12.20 1.72
C ARG A 397 40.22 12.69 0.29
N GLN A 398 41.00 12.19 -0.66
CA GLN A 398 40.85 12.53 -2.08
C GLN A 398 39.50 12.02 -2.61
N LEU A 399 39.10 10.79 -2.28
CA LEU A 399 37.81 10.22 -2.70
C LEU A 399 36.63 11.00 -2.13
N LEU A 400 36.70 11.37 -0.84
CA LEU A 400 35.68 12.22 -0.20
C LEU A 400 35.55 13.56 -0.90
N ALA A 401 36.67 14.26 -1.14
CA ALA A 401 36.68 15.55 -1.84
C ALA A 401 36.20 15.43 -3.29
N TYR A 402 36.47 14.31 -3.94
CA TYR A 402 36.01 14.05 -5.31
C TYR A 402 34.49 13.85 -5.38
N CYS A 403 33.94 13.07 -4.46
CA CYS A 403 32.49 12.81 -4.34
C CYS A 403 31.70 13.98 -3.75
N ASP A 404 32.35 14.93 -3.06
CA ASP A 404 31.67 16.09 -2.49
C ASP A 404 31.17 17.03 -3.60
N PRO A 405 29.85 17.26 -3.79
CA PRO A 405 29.35 18.18 -4.81
C PRO A 405 29.81 19.65 -4.63
N GLY A 406 30.47 20.01 -3.53
CA GLY A 406 31.24 21.27 -3.36
C GLY A 406 30.40 22.53 -3.14
N ASN A 407 29.08 22.47 -3.36
CA ASN A 407 28.15 23.59 -3.21
C ASN A 407 27.02 23.24 -2.21
N GLN A 408 27.36 22.91 -0.96
CA GLN A 408 26.36 22.76 0.10
C GLN A 408 25.61 24.08 0.41
N GLU A 409 26.17 25.25 0.06
CA GLU A 409 25.55 26.55 0.31
C GLU A 409 24.44 26.95 -0.70
N VAL A 410 24.37 26.32 -1.88
CA VAL A 410 23.43 26.74 -2.95
C VAL A 410 22.11 25.94 -2.94
N TYR A 411 22.08 24.77 -2.29
CA TYR A 411 20.86 23.98 -2.12
C TYR A 411 20.75 23.50 -0.67
N PRO A 412 20.03 24.22 0.22
CA PRO A 412 19.76 23.69 1.54
C PRO A 412 19.11 22.32 1.37
N ARG A 413 19.75 21.27 1.88
CA ARG A 413 19.17 19.93 1.90
C ARG A 413 17.87 20.02 2.68
N SER A 414 16.75 20.03 1.96
CA SER A 414 15.43 19.90 2.57
C SER A 414 15.48 18.67 3.46
N ARG A 415 15.08 18.82 4.72
CA ARG A 415 14.97 17.73 5.69
C ARG A 415 14.19 16.53 5.15
N TRP A 416 13.31 16.78 4.18
CA TRP A 416 12.42 15.80 3.56
C TRP A 416 12.98 15.26 2.23
N GLY A 417 13.94 15.92 1.60
CA GLY A 417 14.34 15.68 0.21
C GLY A 417 13.47 16.43 -0.80
N PRO A 418 13.88 16.47 -2.08
CA PRO A 418 13.19 17.22 -3.12
C PRO A 418 11.91 16.50 -3.59
N ASP A 419 10.91 17.27 -3.99
CA ASP A 419 9.63 16.82 -4.56
C ASP A 419 8.86 15.79 -3.71
N VAL A 420 9.16 15.71 -2.41
CA VAL A 420 8.54 14.73 -1.52
C VAL A 420 7.06 15.02 -1.32
N LEU A 421 6.69 16.27 -1.06
CA LEU A 421 5.28 16.65 -0.89
C LEU A 421 4.45 16.40 -2.15
N TRP A 422 5.04 16.63 -3.33
CA TRP A 422 4.39 16.35 -4.60
C TRP A 422 4.09 14.85 -4.78
N ARG A 423 5.08 14.00 -4.50
CA ARG A 423 4.91 12.54 -4.57
C ARG A 423 3.90 12.03 -3.56
N VAL A 424 3.94 12.53 -2.32
CA VAL A 424 2.93 12.22 -1.28
C VAL A 424 1.55 12.66 -1.73
N GLY A 425 1.41 13.87 -2.30
CA GLY A 425 0.14 14.40 -2.81
C GLY A 425 -0.47 13.54 -3.93
N ILE A 426 0.30 13.22 -4.97
CA ILE A 426 -0.16 12.34 -6.06
C ILE A 426 -0.52 10.96 -5.51
N ALA A 427 0.37 10.35 -4.72
CA ALA A 427 0.12 9.01 -4.17
C ALA A 427 -1.15 8.97 -3.32
N SER A 428 -1.43 10.03 -2.56
CA SER A 428 -2.66 10.16 -1.77
C SER A 428 -3.89 10.29 -2.66
N LEU A 429 -3.82 11.14 -3.69
CA LEU A 429 -4.93 11.35 -4.64
C LEU A 429 -5.32 10.04 -5.33
N VAL A 430 -4.36 9.32 -5.92
CA VAL A 430 -4.66 8.08 -6.66
C VAL A 430 -5.08 6.94 -5.71
N ALA A 431 -4.52 6.87 -4.50
CA ALA A 431 -4.89 5.85 -3.52
C ALA A 431 -6.30 6.05 -2.95
N LEU A 432 -6.64 7.30 -2.59
CA LEU A 432 -7.99 7.64 -2.14
C LEU A 432 -9.00 7.54 -3.29
N GLY A 433 -8.61 7.90 -4.51
CA GLY A 433 -9.42 7.72 -5.71
C GLY A 433 -9.76 6.26 -5.97
N LEU A 434 -8.79 5.34 -5.82
CA LEU A 434 -9.05 3.90 -5.90
C LEU A 434 -10.00 3.44 -4.78
N GLN A 435 -9.68 3.75 -3.52
CA GLN A 435 -10.48 3.31 -2.37
C GLN A 435 -11.93 3.82 -2.43
N TRP A 436 -12.13 5.12 -2.63
CA TRP A 436 -13.46 5.72 -2.67
C TRP A 436 -14.16 5.49 -4.00
N GLY A 437 -13.45 5.22 -5.09
CA GLY A 437 -14.05 4.73 -6.33
C GLY A 437 -14.75 3.39 -6.13
N THR A 438 -14.07 2.42 -5.52
CA THR A 438 -14.63 1.07 -5.31
C THR A 438 -15.59 1.02 -4.12
N THR A 439 -15.26 1.67 -3.01
CA THR A 439 -16.12 1.73 -1.82
C THR A 439 -17.34 2.62 -2.07
N GLY A 440 -17.16 3.76 -2.75
CA GLY A 440 -18.25 4.65 -3.13
C GLY A 440 -19.20 4.01 -4.11
N ALA A 441 -18.71 3.21 -5.07
CA ALA A 441 -19.57 2.38 -5.91
C ALA A 441 -20.43 1.41 -5.09
N ALA A 442 -19.84 0.69 -4.13
CA ALA A 442 -20.59 -0.22 -3.25
C ALA A 442 -21.63 0.53 -2.40
N ILE A 443 -21.29 1.71 -1.87
CA ILE A 443 -22.21 2.59 -1.14
C ILE A 443 -23.36 3.02 -2.06
N MET A 444 -23.05 3.47 -3.27
CA MET A 444 -24.05 3.96 -4.23
C MET A 444 -25.03 2.86 -4.63
N ILE A 445 -24.54 1.65 -4.89
CA ILE A 445 -25.37 0.48 -5.18
C ILE A 445 -26.30 0.20 -3.99
N ALA A 446 -25.74 0.06 -2.78
CA ALA A 446 -26.51 -0.30 -1.60
C ALA A 446 -27.41 0.82 -1.04
N TYR A 447 -27.12 2.09 -1.35
CA TYR A 447 -27.92 3.24 -0.92
C TYR A 447 -29.18 3.37 -1.77
N ASN A 448 -29.11 2.98 -3.04
CA ASN A 448 -30.22 3.10 -4.01
C ASN A 448 -30.96 1.77 -4.22
N THR A 449 -30.85 0.80 -3.30
CA THR A 449 -31.42 -0.53 -3.46
C THR A 449 -32.03 -1.06 -2.16
N PRO A 450 -33.33 -1.45 -2.16
CA PRO A 450 -34.42 -0.83 -2.93
C PRO A 450 -34.91 0.47 -2.27
N THR A 451 -34.85 0.56 -0.94
CA THR A 451 -35.18 1.78 -0.19
C THR A 451 -34.04 2.79 -0.29
N VAL A 452 -34.31 3.95 -0.89
CA VAL A 452 -33.31 5.01 -1.03
C VAL A 452 -32.93 5.58 0.33
N GLY A 453 -31.73 5.26 0.80
CA GLY A 453 -31.27 5.71 2.10
C GLY A 453 -30.06 4.98 2.66
N LEU A 454 -29.60 5.47 3.82
CA LEU A 454 -28.54 4.81 4.57
C LEU A 454 -29.14 3.65 5.38
N GLY A 455 -28.90 2.43 4.93
CA GLY A 455 -29.30 1.18 5.59
C GLY A 455 -28.09 0.44 6.17
N CYS A 456 -28.30 -0.81 6.60
CA CYS A 456 -27.22 -1.62 7.17
C CYS A 456 -26.08 -1.90 6.17
N ARG A 457 -26.42 -2.20 4.91
CA ARG A 457 -25.44 -2.52 3.85
C ARG A 457 -24.60 -1.29 3.48
N SER A 458 -25.26 -0.20 3.05
CA SER A 458 -24.58 1.06 2.70
C SER A 458 -23.84 1.66 3.90
N GLY A 459 -24.42 1.60 5.11
CA GLY A 459 -23.76 2.01 6.35
C GLY A 459 -22.51 1.19 6.70
N ALA A 460 -22.52 -0.12 6.45
CA ALA A 460 -21.35 -0.96 6.67
C ALA A 460 -20.19 -0.59 5.75
N TYR A 461 -20.47 -0.25 4.49
CA TYR A 461 -19.45 0.21 3.54
C TYR A 461 -18.95 1.62 3.85
N VAL A 462 -19.83 2.53 4.28
CA VAL A 462 -19.42 3.86 4.78
C VAL A 462 -18.48 3.72 5.96
N LEU A 463 -18.83 2.88 6.95
CA LEU A 463 -17.99 2.63 8.12
C LEU A 463 -16.62 2.07 7.69
N TYR A 464 -16.60 1.10 6.78
CA TYR A 464 -15.36 0.54 6.24
C TYR A 464 -14.49 1.58 5.53
N GLY A 465 -15.06 2.38 4.62
CA GLY A 465 -14.35 3.39 3.86
C GLY A 465 -13.81 4.53 4.72
N VAL A 466 -14.59 4.99 5.70
CA VAL A 466 -14.15 6.02 6.67
C VAL A 466 -13.04 5.47 7.54
N ALA A 467 -13.20 4.29 8.15
CA ALA A 467 -12.18 3.68 8.99
C ALA A 467 -10.88 3.42 8.21
N ALA A 468 -10.97 2.93 6.97
CA ALA A 468 -9.82 2.75 6.09
C ALA A 468 -9.08 4.06 5.79
N THR A 469 -9.82 5.17 5.61
CA THR A 469 -9.26 6.52 5.44
C THR A 469 -8.55 6.99 6.70
N VAL A 470 -9.17 6.80 7.88
CA VAL A 470 -8.55 7.16 9.17
C VAL A 470 -7.28 6.36 9.41
N VAL A 471 -7.27 5.05 9.12
CA VAL A 471 -6.05 4.22 9.19
C VAL A 471 -4.94 4.84 8.33
N TRP A 472 -5.23 5.19 7.08
CA TRP A 472 -4.25 5.83 6.20
C TRP A 472 -3.71 7.14 6.79
N ILE A 473 -4.58 8.03 7.28
CA ILE A 473 -4.18 9.29 7.93
C ILE A 473 -3.25 9.02 9.12
N LEU A 474 -3.63 8.10 10.01
CA LEU A 474 -2.86 7.76 11.21
C LEU A 474 -1.46 7.23 10.85
N LEU A 475 -1.36 6.37 9.85
CA LEU A 475 -0.10 5.74 9.45
C LEU A 475 0.82 6.69 8.68
N VAL A 476 0.30 7.48 7.75
CA VAL A 476 1.09 8.51 7.05
C VAL A 476 1.54 9.60 8.02
N THR A 477 0.67 10.07 8.91
CA THR A 477 1.06 11.04 9.95
C THR A 477 2.12 10.45 10.88
N SER A 478 1.99 9.17 11.25
CA SER A 478 3.02 8.46 12.02
C SER A 478 4.38 8.45 11.31
N SER A 479 4.43 8.18 10.01
CA SER A 479 5.71 8.15 9.28
C SER A 479 6.35 9.53 9.15
N VAL A 480 5.54 10.57 8.90
CA VAL A 480 5.98 11.97 8.93
C VAL A 480 6.56 12.35 10.29
N LEU A 481 5.87 12.02 11.39
CA LEU A 481 6.35 12.33 12.74
C LEU A 481 7.58 11.51 13.13
N ALA A 482 7.70 10.25 12.68
CA ALA A 482 8.87 9.43 12.93
C ALA A 482 10.11 10.01 12.23
N HIS A 483 9.95 10.44 10.97
CA HIS A 483 10.99 11.16 10.22
C HIS A 483 11.31 12.53 10.84
N TYR A 484 10.29 13.23 11.35
CA TYR A 484 10.50 14.46 12.08
C TYR A 484 11.18 14.25 13.45
N ALA A 485 11.04 13.08 14.09
CA ALA A 485 11.81 12.80 15.29
C ALA A 485 13.27 12.48 14.96
N TYR A 486 13.49 11.75 13.86
CA TYR A 486 14.79 11.33 13.35
C TYR A 486 14.84 11.51 11.84
N PRO A 487 15.32 12.66 11.36
CA PRO A 487 15.46 12.86 9.92
C PRO A 487 16.47 11.86 9.41
N ASP A 488 17.64 11.75 10.04
CA ASP A 488 18.70 10.84 9.60
C ASP A 488 18.55 9.49 10.31
N SER A 489 17.55 8.71 9.89
CA SER A 489 17.26 7.40 10.51
C SER A 489 18.41 6.41 10.41
N HIS A 490 19.30 6.60 9.42
CA HIS A 490 20.43 5.73 9.06
C HIS A 490 21.68 5.96 9.91
N LEU A 491 21.83 7.14 10.52
CA LEU A 491 22.93 7.39 11.44
C LEU A 491 22.62 6.73 12.80
N SER A 492 23.47 5.77 13.18
CA SER A 492 23.34 4.91 14.36
C SER A 492 23.27 5.70 15.69
N HIS A 493 23.85 6.90 15.74
CA HIS A 493 24.08 7.65 16.98
C HIS A 493 23.24 8.93 17.16
N SER A 494 22.22 9.18 16.33
CA SER A 494 21.38 10.37 16.50
C SER A 494 20.46 10.27 17.74
N VAL A 495 20.33 11.38 18.48
CA VAL A 495 19.37 11.58 19.58
C VAL A 495 18.07 12.13 18.98
N PRO A 496 16.86 11.80 19.47
CA PRO A 496 15.63 12.28 18.84
C PRO A 496 15.58 13.81 18.96
N THR A 497 15.37 14.47 17.82
CA THR A 497 15.18 15.93 17.78
C THR A 497 13.92 16.34 18.55
N SER A 498 12.91 15.46 18.60
CA SER A 498 11.72 15.64 19.43
C SER A 498 11.22 14.31 20.00
N ARG A 499 11.32 14.17 21.34
CA ARG A 499 10.76 13.02 22.08
C ARG A 499 9.24 12.95 21.96
N ALA A 500 8.56 14.09 21.93
CA ALA A 500 7.11 14.15 21.78
C ALA A 500 6.69 13.61 20.40
N ALA A 501 7.33 14.04 19.32
CA ALA A 501 7.04 13.53 17.97
C ALA A 501 7.31 12.02 17.88
N ALA A 502 8.40 11.54 18.49
CA ALA A 502 8.69 10.10 18.56
C ALA A 502 7.57 9.34 19.29
N LEU A 503 7.13 9.81 20.46
CA LEU A 503 6.04 9.18 21.22
C LEU A 503 4.72 9.18 20.43
N PHE A 504 4.30 10.32 19.90
CA PHE A 504 3.08 10.45 19.11
C PHE A 504 3.12 9.56 17.87
N SER A 505 4.26 9.48 17.17
CA SER A 505 4.38 8.60 16.00
C SER A 505 4.14 7.13 16.36
N VAL A 506 4.65 6.66 17.51
CA VAL A 506 4.44 5.29 17.99
C VAL A 506 2.98 5.05 18.37
N LEU A 507 2.34 6.01 19.05
CA LEU A 507 0.92 5.92 19.44
C LEU A 507 0.02 5.85 18.20
N LEU A 508 0.16 6.79 17.26
CA LEU A 508 -0.62 6.81 16.02
C LEU A 508 -0.45 5.53 15.22
N ARG A 509 0.77 4.99 15.14
CA ARG A 509 1.04 3.72 14.45
C ARG A 509 0.29 2.55 15.08
N ARG A 510 0.34 2.45 16.41
CA ARG A 510 -0.35 1.37 17.15
C ARG A 510 -1.85 1.48 16.96
N MET A 511 -2.41 2.68 17.11
CA MET A 511 -3.83 2.94 16.88
C MET A 511 -4.24 2.60 15.44
N GLY A 512 -3.47 3.06 14.45
CA GLY A 512 -3.72 2.79 13.04
C GLY A 512 -3.75 1.29 12.72
N LYS A 513 -2.82 0.51 13.28
CA LYS A 513 -2.80 -0.96 13.09
C LYS A 513 -3.94 -1.69 13.79
N ILE A 514 -4.31 -1.27 15.00
CA ILE A 514 -5.45 -1.83 15.72
C ILE A 514 -6.73 -1.55 14.93
N LEU A 515 -6.92 -0.30 14.51
CA LEU A 515 -8.07 0.09 13.70
C LEU A 515 -8.09 -0.65 12.35
N ALA A 516 -6.95 -0.80 11.68
CA ALA A 516 -6.86 -1.60 10.45
C ALA A 516 -7.27 -3.05 10.67
N THR A 517 -6.83 -3.66 11.77
CA THR A 517 -7.19 -5.04 12.12
C THR A 517 -8.70 -5.17 12.36
N LEU A 518 -9.28 -4.25 13.14
CA LEU A 518 -10.72 -4.21 13.38
C LEU A 518 -11.50 -3.96 12.08
N ASN A 519 -11.00 -3.08 11.20
CA ASN A 519 -11.65 -2.78 9.93
C ASN A 519 -11.56 -3.93 8.92
N ALA A 520 -10.45 -4.68 8.92
CA ALA A 520 -10.31 -5.90 8.12
C ALA A 520 -11.28 -6.99 8.59
N ILE A 521 -11.46 -7.14 9.91
CA ILE A 521 -12.48 -8.05 10.48
C ILE A 521 -13.86 -7.56 10.05
N TRP A 522 -14.16 -6.27 10.21
CA TRP A 522 -15.44 -5.68 9.80
C TRP A 522 -15.76 -5.92 8.33
N LEU A 523 -14.79 -5.78 7.42
CA LEU A 523 -14.96 -6.06 5.99
C LEU A 523 -15.47 -7.50 5.74
N ILE A 524 -14.85 -8.49 6.38
CA ILE A 524 -15.26 -9.89 6.26
C ILE A 524 -16.64 -10.10 6.89
N LEU A 525 -16.87 -9.55 8.09
CA LEU A 525 -18.14 -9.70 8.80
C LEU A 525 -19.31 -9.06 8.05
N ALA A 526 -19.11 -7.89 7.45
CA ALA A 526 -20.13 -7.22 6.65
C ALA A 526 -20.55 -8.09 5.46
N CYS A 527 -19.59 -8.75 4.80
CA CYS A 527 -19.90 -9.70 3.72
C CYS A 527 -20.67 -10.91 4.26
N LEU A 528 -20.22 -11.51 5.37
CA LEU A 528 -20.90 -12.66 5.99
C LEU A 528 -22.32 -12.32 6.42
N PHE A 529 -22.55 -11.16 7.05
CA PHE A 529 -23.89 -10.70 7.45
C PHE A 529 -24.82 -10.46 6.27
N GLN A 530 -24.28 -9.95 5.15
CA GLN A 530 -25.06 -9.79 3.93
C GLN A 530 -25.45 -11.14 3.33
N PHE A 531 -24.53 -12.11 3.26
CA PHE A 531 -24.80 -13.41 2.61
C PHE A 531 -25.61 -14.37 3.50
N SER A 532 -25.66 -14.14 4.81
CA SER A 532 -26.40 -14.99 5.77
C SER A 532 -27.78 -14.44 6.13
N ASN A 533 -28.29 -13.49 5.33
CA ASN A 533 -29.56 -12.80 5.54
C ASN A 533 -29.67 -12.03 6.87
N VAL A 534 -28.56 -11.81 7.59
CA VAL A 534 -28.55 -11.01 8.84
C VAL A 534 -29.01 -9.58 8.58
N PHE A 535 -28.68 -9.04 7.40
CA PHE A 535 -29.15 -7.72 6.97
C PHE A 535 -30.56 -7.72 6.38
N ASN A 536 -31.19 -8.87 6.13
CA ASN A 536 -32.56 -8.90 5.60
C ASN A 536 -33.53 -8.88 6.79
N ARG A 537 -34.00 -7.69 7.11
CA ARG A 537 -34.92 -7.41 8.22
C ARG A 537 -35.49 -6.01 8.04
N CYS A 538 -36.71 -5.79 8.53
CA CYS A 538 -37.37 -4.47 8.46
C CYS A 538 -36.47 -3.30 8.87
N TRP A 539 -35.61 -3.43 9.89
CA TRP A 539 -34.73 -2.35 10.33
C TRP A 539 -33.65 -1.97 9.29
N CYS A 540 -33.08 -2.96 8.62
CA CYS A 540 -32.03 -2.75 7.64
C CYS A 540 -32.58 -2.34 6.28
N ASP A 541 -33.63 -3.03 5.82
CA ASP A 541 -34.24 -2.83 4.50
C ASP A 541 -35.08 -1.54 4.45
N SER A 542 -35.51 -1.03 5.61
CA SER A 542 -36.19 0.27 5.68
C SER A 542 -35.28 1.49 5.66
N SER A 543 -33.96 1.29 5.60
CA SER A 543 -32.97 2.36 5.71
C SER A 543 -33.17 3.24 6.98
N ARG A 544 -33.52 2.59 8.11
CA ARG A 544 -33.83 3.27 9.39
C ARG A 544 -32.69 4.14 9.91
N ILE A 545 -31.44 3.78 9.62
CA ILE A 545 -30.25 4.55 10.03
C ILE A 545 -30.28 5.96 9.43
N GLY A 546 -30.60 6.10 8.14
CA GLY A 546 -30.66 7.39 7.45
C GLY A 546 -32.01 8.11 7.57
N LEU A 547 -33.12 7.37 7.47
CA LEU A 547 -34.46 7.96 7.36
C LEU A 547 -35.16 8.18 8.71
N GLY A 548 -34.69 7.55 9.79
CA GLY A 548 -35.28 7.67 11.12
C GLY A 548 -36.78 7.36 11.09
N GLY A 549 -37.60 8.26 11.62
CA GLY A 549 -39.07 8.10 11.66
C GLY A 549 -39.75 7.91 10.29
N ARG A 550 -39.10 8.29 9.18
CA ARG A 550 -39.63 8.17 7.81
C ARG A 550 -39.18 6.90 7.09
N ALA A 551 -38.57 5.96 7.81
CA ALA A 551 -38.11 4.71 7.24
C ALA A 551 -39.26 3.87 6.70
N TYR A 552 -39.07 3.28 5.52
CA TYR A 552 -40.07 2.50 4.80
C TYR A 552 -39.41 1.34 4.05
N VAL A 553 -40.11 0.23 3.89
CA VAL A 553 -39.66 -0.97 3.15
C VAL A 553 -40.45 -1.04 1.85
N VAL A 554 -39.77 -1.28 0.74
CA VAL A 554 -40.42 -1.46 -0.57
C VAL A 554 -41.13 -2.82 -0.62
N LEU A 555 -42.39 -2.83 -1.05
CA LEU A 555 -43.21 -4.04 -1.18
C LEU A 555 -43.03 -4.69 -2.57
N ASP A 556 -43.12 -3.87 -3.62
CA ASP A 556 -42.92 -4.29 -5.01
C ASP A 556 -41.89 -3.37 -5.67
N PRO A 557 -40.70 -3.88 -6.03
CA PRO A 557 -39.67 -3.10 -6.66
C PRO A 557 -39.86 -2.91 -8.18
N THR A 558 -40.92 -3.45 -8.80
CA THR A 558 -41.11 -3.40 -10.26
C THR A 558 -41.08 -1.99 -10.84
N GLU A 559 -41.71 -1.01 -10.17
CA GLU A 559 -41.72 0.38 -10.63
C GLU A 559 -40.36 1.07 -10.51
N ILE A 560 -39.55 0.69 -9.50
CA ILE A 560 -38.24 1.30 -9.24
C ILE A 560 -37.08 0.55 -9.93
N LEU A 561 -37.35 -0.62 -10.50
CA LEU A 561 -36.36 -1.51 -11.09
C LEU A 561 -35.45 -0.84 -12.14
N PRO A 562 -35.97 -0.06 -13.11
CA PRO A 562 -35.12 0.63 -14.09
C PRO A 562 -34.19 1.67 -13.46
N THR A 563 -34.64 2.30 -12.38
CA THR A 563 -33.83 3.29 -11.65
C THR A 563 -32.71 2.59 -10.88
N MET A 564 -32.99 1.47 -10.22
CA MET A 564 -31.97 0.67 -9.54
C MET A 564 -30.93 0.15 -10.54
N GLU A 565 -31.37 -0.35 -11.71
CA GLU A 565 -30.49 -0.83 -12.78
C GLU A 565 -29.47 0.23 -13.20
N ASN A 566 -29.92 1.47 -13.41
CA ASN A 566 -29.05 2.58 -13.78
C ASN A 566 -27.98 2.84 -12.70
N TRP A 567 -28.34 2.81 -11.42
CA TRP A 567 -27.39 3.00 -10.33
C TRP A 567 -26.42 1.83 -10.18
N TRP A 568 -26.86 0.61 -10.46
CA TRP A 568 -26.01 -0.59 -10.46
C TRP A 568 -24.97 -0.50 -11.58
N ILE A 569 -25.40 -0.18 -12.79
CA ILE A 569 -24.51 0.04 -13.94
C ILE A 569 -23.52 1.16 -13.63
N ALA A 570 -23.99 2.28 -13.09
CA ALA A 570 -23.13 3.40 -12.69
C ALA A 570 -22.09 2.98 -11.64
N GLY A 571 -22.47 2.16 -10.65
CA GLY A 571 -21.59 1.67 -9.59
C GLY A 571 -20.49 0.77 -10.15
N VAL A 572 -20.87 -0.21 -10.96
CA VAL A 572 -19.92 -1.10 -11.65
C VAL A 572 -18.97 -0.30 -12.53
N ALA A 573 -19.48 0.67 -13.29
CA ALA A 573 -18.67 1.51 -14.15
C ALA A 573 -17.68 2.35 -13.35
N LEU A 574 -18.10 2.95 -12.23
CA LEU A 574 -17.24 3.72 -11.34
C LEU A 574 -16.12 2.85 -10.73
N ALA A 575 -16.47 1.71 -10.14
CA ALA A 575 -15.50 0.81 -9.52
C ALA A 575 -14.47 0.32 -10.55
N SER A 576 -14.94 -0.14 -11.70
CA SER A 576 -14.09 -0.67 -12.78
C SER A 576 -13.18 0.41 -13.36
N SER A 577 -13.70 1.62 -13.57
CA SER A 577 -12.92 2.74 -14.10
C SER A 577 -11.82 3.16 -13.13
N CYS A 578 -12.12 3.33 -11.83
CA CYS A 578 -11.12 3.68 -10.84
C CYS A 578 -10.04 2.59 -10.68
N SER A 579 -10.46 1.31 -10.71
CA SER A 579 -9.55 0.16 -10.68
C SER A 579 -8.60 0.14 -11.90
N PHE A 580 -9.16 0.31 -13.10
CA PHE A 580 -8.39 0.38 -14.34
C PHE A 580 -7.45 1.59 -14.38
N LEU A 581 -7.91 2.78 -13.98
CA LEU A 581 -7.08 4.00 -13.96
C LEU A 581 -5.89 3.83 -13.02
N PHE A 582 -6.08 3.22 -11.85
CA PHE A 582 -4.97 2.94 -10.94
C PHE A 582 -4.00 1.90 -11.54
N PHE A 583 -4.51 0.83 -12.15
CA PHE A 583 -3.67 -0.15 -12.85
C PHE A 583 -2.84 0.49 -13.96
N ALA A 584 -3.46 1.31 -14.82
CA ALA A 584 -2.80 2.04 -15.89
C ALA A 584 -1.75 3.02 -15.36
N PHE A 585 -2.05 3.72 -14.25
CA PHE A 585 -1.08 4.58 -13.57
C PHE A 585 0.17 3.82 -13.14
N VAL A 586 0.02 2.64 -12.53
CA VAL A 586 1.17 1.80 -12.13
C VAL A 586 1.96 1.34 -13.36
N GLY A 587 1.29 0.81 -14.38
CA GLY A 587 1.93 0.31 -15.59
C GLY A 587 2.72 1.39 -16.34
N MET A 588 2.11 2.54 -16.61
CA MET A 588 2.77 3.65 -17.31
C MET A 588 4.00 4.20 -16.58
N LEU A 589 4.04 4.09 -15.25
CA LEU A 589 5.19 4.54 -14.46
C LEU A 589 6.28 3.49 -14.34
N ASN A 590 5.94 2.21 -14.49
CA ASN A 590 6.90 1.10 -14.43
C ASN A 590 7.68 0.92 -15.74
N ASP A 591 7.07 1.22 -16.90
CA ASP A 591 7.66 1.00 -18.24
C ASP A 591 8.83 1.91 -18.62
N ILE A 592 9.27 2.82 -17.75
CA ILE A 592 10.40 3.70 -18.03
C ILE A 592 11.69 2.90 -17.84
N LYS A 593 12.13 2.25 -18.92
CA LYS A 593 13.44 1.62 -19.04
C LYS A 593 14.54 2.69 -18.86
N TYR A 594 15.46 2.40 -17.94
CA TYR A 594 16.62 3.23 -17.57
C TYR A 594 17.65 3.33 -18.68
#